data_AF-X1ISM5-F1
#
_entry.id   AF-X1ISM5-F1
#
_cell.length_a   1.000
_cell.length_b   1.000
_cell.length_c   1.000
_cell.angle_alpha   90.00
_cell.angle_beta   90.00
_cell.angle_gamma   90.00
#
_symmetry.space_group_name_H-M   'P 1'
#
loop_
_entity.id
_entity.type
_entity.pdbx_description
1 polymer ?
#
loop_
_entity_poly.entity_id
_entity_poly.type
_entity_poly.pdbx_seq_one_letter_code
_entity_poly.pdbx_strand_id
1 'polypeptide(L)' 'MKEILTTLEEAKKIKSKPVCIIANTVKGKGVSFMENIRKWHGKAPNQREYKIAIKEIRGSNNEIK' A
#
# COMPACT_ATOMS: atom_id res chain seq x y z
N MET A 1 8.78 6.53 -0.55
CA MET A 1 8.08 7.79 -0.15
C MET A 1 8.53 8.98 -0.98
N LYS A 2 9.84 9.20 -1.20
CA LYS A 2 10.38 10.32 -1.99
C LYS A 2 9.66 10.56 -3.33
N GLU A 3 9.52 9.53 -4.16
CA GLU A 3 8.87 9.64 -5.48
C GLU A 3 7.44 10.19 -5.39
N ILE A 4 6.63 9.68 -4.45
CA ILE A 4 5.25 10.15 -4.25
C ILE A 4 5.23 11.65 -3.93
N LEU A 5 6.06 12.09 -2.97
CA LEU A 5 6.10 13.48 -2.56
C LEU A 5 6.56 14.40 -3.70
N THR A 6 7.64 14.02 -4.40
CA THR A 6 8.14 14.80 -5.53
C THR A 6 7.12 14.91 -6.67
N THR A 7 6.51 13.79 -7.07
CA THR A 7 5.51 13.78 -8.15
C THR A 7 4.25 14.58 -7.77
N LEU A 8 3.84 14.57 -6.50
CA LEU A 8 2.74 15.41 -6.04
C LEU A 8 3.08 16.91 -6.08
N GLU A 9 4.29 17.30 -5.69
CA GLU A 9 4.74 18.70 -5.80
C GLU A 9 4.85 19.16 -7.26
N GLU A 10 5.24 18.29 -8.18
CA GLU A 10 5.24 18.57 -9.61
C GLU A 10 3.81 18.69 -10.16
N ALA A 11 2.92 17.77 -9.79
CA ALA A 11 1.52 17.79 -10.22
C ALA A 11 0.82 19.10 -9.81
N LYS A 12 1.10 19.62 -8.61
CA LYS A 12 0.55 20.89 -8.11
C LYS A 12 0.93 22.10 -8.98
N LYS A 13 2.06 22.06 -9.69
CA LYS A 13 2.54 23.17 -10.54
C LYS A 13 1.77 23.26 -11.86
N ILE A 14 1.13 22.17 -12.31
CA ILE A 14 0.37 22.13 -13.55
C ILE A 14 -1.05 22.67 -13.28
N LYS A 15 -1.38 23.84 -13.84
CA LYS A 15 -2.70 24.49 -13.65
C LYS A 15 -3.59 24.45 -14.89
N SER A 16 -3.03 24.19 -16.06
CA SER A 16 -3.73 24.29 -17.35
C SER A 16 -4.54 23.05 -17.73
N LYS A 17 -4.35 21.92 -17.03
CA LYS A 17 -5.01 20.65 -17.34
C LYS A 17 -5.06 19.72 -16.12
N PRO A 18 -5.97 18.73 -16.11
CA PRO A 18 -5.94 17.65 -15.12
C PRO A 18 -4.64 16.85 -15.19
N VAL A 19 -4.23 16.30 -14.04
CA VAL A 19 -3.04 15.44 -13.90
C VAL A 19 -3.47 14.08 -13.37
N CYS A 20 -2.99 13.01 -14.03
CA CYS A 20 -3.13 11.63 -13.57
C CYS A 20 -1.75 11.07 -13.25
N ILE A 21 -1.58 10.49 -12.07
CA ILE A 21 -0.33 9.83 -11.63
C ILE A 21 -0.56 8.32 -11.69
N ILE A 22 0.21 7.62 -12.52
CA ILE A 22 0.17 6.16 -12.63
C ILE A 22 1.15 5.59 -11.60
N ALA A 23 0.63 5.12 -10.46
CA ALA A 23 1.43 4.50 -9.42
C ALA A 23 1.55 2.99 -9.65
N ASN A 24 2.76 2.51 -9.94
CA ASN A 24 3.03 1.07 -9.99
C ASN A 24 3.03 0.50 -8.55
N THR A 25 2.11 -0.40 -8.24
CA THR A 25 1.87 -0.89 -6.88
C THR A 25 1.74 -2.42 -6.85
N VAL A 26 1.86 -2.98 -5.64
CA VAL A 26 1.62 -4.41 -5.38
C VAL A 26 0.30 -4.57 -4.66
N LYS A 27 -0.64 -5.31 -5.25
CA LYS A 27 -1.92 -5.61 -4.60
C LYS A 27 -1.68 -6.48 -3.37
N GLY A 28 -2.18 -6.07 -2.21
CA GLY A 28 -1.96 -6.79 -0.95
C GLY A 28 -0.57 -6.57 -0.33
N LYS A 29 0.16 -5.51 -0.73
CA LYS A 29 1.48 -5.16 -0.20
C LYS A 29 1.52 -5.21 1.33
N GLY A 30 2.55 -5.86 1.89
CA GLY A 30 2.79 -5.92 3.34
C GLY A 30 2.21 -7.14 4.04
N VAL A 31 1.49 -8.01 3.32
CA VAL A 31 1.04 -9.32 3.82
C VAL A 31 1.46 -10.39 2.82
N SER A 32 2.37 -11.26 3.23
CA SER A 32 3.10 -12.21 2.38
C SER A 32 2.19 -13.09 1.51
N PHE A 33 1.09 -13.57 2.09
CA PHE A 33 0.13 -14.44 1.41
C PHE A 33 -0.93 -13.68 0.59
N MET A 34 -0.91 -12.35 0.60
CA MET A 34 -1.82 -11.49 -0.16
C MET A 34 -1.15 -10.80 -1.36
N GLU A 35 0.18 -10.64 -1.37
CA GLU A 35 0.88 -9.94 -2.44
C GLU A 35 0.67 -10.57 -3.82
N ASN A 36 0.11 -9.81 -4.76
CA ASN A 36 -0.17 -10.22 -6.14
C ASN A 36 -1.14 -11.42 -6.26
N ILE A 37 -1.96 -11.69 -5.24
CA ILE A 37 -2.91 -12.81 -5.26
C ILE A 37 -4.35 -12.30 -5.50
N ARG A 38 -4.96 -12.71 -6.63
CA ARG A 38 -6.32 -12.31 -7.03
C ARG A 38 -7.40 -12.61 -5.98
N LYS A 39 -7.28 -13.74 -5.27
CA LYS A 39 -8.24 -14.20 -4.23
C LYS A 39 -8.52 -13.14 -3.17
N TRP A 40 -7.55 -12.28 -2.88
CA TRP A 40 -7.64 -11.24 -1.87
C TRP A 40 -8.23 -9.92 -2.38
N HIS A 41 -8.89 -9.91 -3.53
CA HIS A 41 -9.57 -8.72 -4.03
C HIS A 41 -10.75 -8.28 -3.14
N GLY A 42 -11.53 -9.23 -2.65
CA GLY A 42 -12.73 -8.96 -1.84
C GLY A 42 -13.01 -10.04 -0.78
N LYS A 43 -12.07 -10.97 -0.57
CA LYS A 43 -12.18 -11.99 0.47
C LYS A 43 -11.69 -11.41 1.79
N ALA A 44 -12.53 -11.46 2.82
CA ALA A 44 -12.10 -11.15 4.19
C ALA A 44 -11.15 -12.23 4.75
N PRO A 45 -10.10 -11.86 5.50
CA PRO A 45 -9.27 -12.81 6.23
C PRO A 45 -10.07 -13.50 7.34
N ASN A 46 -9.84 -14.79 7.55
CA ASN A 46 -10.30 -15.46 8.77
C ASN A 46 -9.44 -15.09 9.98
N GLN A 47 -9.82 -15.56 11.17
CA GLN A 47 -9.12 -15.22 12.42
C GLN A 47 -7.63 -15.57 12.42
N ARG A 48 -7.24 -16.66 11.77
CA ARG A 48 -5.83 -17.08 11.68
C ARG A 48 -5.07 -16.20 10.68
N GLU A 49 -5.64 -15.99 9.50
CA GLU A 49 -5.08 -15.14 8.44
C GLU A 49 -4.89 -13.70 8.95
N TYR A 50 -5.87 -13.17 9.71
CA TYR A 50 -5.79 -11.86 10.37
C TYR A 50 -4.59 -11.75 11.33
N LYS A 51 -4.42 -12.73 12.23
CA LYS A 51 -3.31 -12.72 13.20
C LYS A 51 -1.95 -12.71 12.52
N ILE A 52 -1.81 -13.45 11.42
CA ILE A 52 -0.59 -13.47 10.60
C ILE A 52 -0.38 -12.11 9.93
N ALA A 53 -1.41 -11.60 9.24
CA ALA A 53 -1.34 -10.32 8.53
C ALA A 53 -0.96 -9.17 9.46
N ILE A 54 -1.58 -9.07 10.65
CA ILE A 54 -1.25 -8.04 11.63
C ILE A 54 0.19 -8.19 12.15
N LYS A 55 0.66 -9.41 12.37
CA LYS A 55 2.05 -9.64 12.78
C LYS A 55 3.03 -9.20 11.69
N GLU A 56 2.75 -9.47 10.44
CA GLU A 56 3.58 -9.08 9.30
C GLU A 56 3.58 -7.56 9.08
N ILE A 57 2.40 -6.93 9.10
CA ILE A 57 2.26 -5.47 8.99
C ILE A 57 3.01 -4.75 10.12
N ARG A 58 3.01 -5.33 11.34
CA ARG A 58 3.69 -4.76 12.51
C ARG A 58 5.17 -5.15 12.64
N GLY A 59 5.73 -5.97 11.75
CA GLY A 59 7.07 -6.57 11.91
C GLY A 59 8.18 -5.61 12.38
N SER A 60 8.94 -6.04 13.40
CA SER A 60 10.11 -5.42 14.09
C SER A 60 10.09 -3.94 14.48
N ASN A 61 9.05 -3.17 14.21
CA ASN A 61 8.94 -1.79 14.71
C ASN A 61 8.08 -1.75 15.96
N ASN A 62 8.69 -2.25 17.04
CA ASN A 62 8.28 -1.96 18.40
C ASN A 62 8.69 -0.52 18.76
N GLU A 63 8.17 0.48 18.05
CA GLU A 63 8.16 1.88 18.49
C GLU A 63 6.85 2.53 18.03
N ILE A 64 5.84 2.41 18.87
CA ILE A 64 4.94 3.55 19.08
C ILE A 64 5.77 4.53 19.92
N LYS A 65 6.37 5.52 19.27
CA LYS A 65 6.68 6.81 19.88
C LYS A 65 5.73 7.84 19.27
#